data_AF-A0A2M7W5F8-F1
#
_entry.id   AF-A0A2M7W5F8-F1
#
_cell.length_a   1.000
_cell.length_b   1.000
_cell.length_c   1.000
_cell.angle_alpha   90.00
_cell.angle_beta   90.00
_cell.angle_gamma   90.00
#
_symmetry.space_group_name_H-M   'P 1'
#
loop_
_entity.id
_entity.type
_entity.pdbx_description
1 polymer ?
#
loop_
_entity_poly.entity_id
_entity_poly.type
_entity_poly.pdbx_seq_one_letter_code
_entity_poly.pdbx_strand_id
1 'polypeptide(L)'
;MNKKNFDPFKNLVLDEYEQEIENYLNRDDVVLKKPSTKRLLELQKAAELTLTRIKKTKNINLRLSEDTVSNLKIRAAQLGLRYQTLAGSVLHRYASGQTIVANSL
;
A
#
# COMPACT_ATOMS: atom_id res chain seq x y z
N MET A 1 -40.41 16.14 -8.92
CA MET A 1 -39.69 15.04 -9.62
C MET A 1 -39.18 14.06 -8.58
N ASN A 2 -39.76 12.85 -8.51
CA ASN A 2 -39.31 11.79 -7.60
C ASN A 2 -37.95 11.25 -8.07
N LYS A 3 -36.91 11.38 -7.23
CA LYS A 3 -35.64 10.69 -7.45
C LYS A 3 -35.89 9.20 -7.25
N LYS A 4 -35.91 8.41 -8.33
CA LYS A 4 -35.95 6.95 -8.23
C LYS A 4 -34.70 6.52 -7.45
N ASN A 5 -34.87 5.73 -6.39
CA ASN A 5 -33.77 5.09 -5.67
C ASN A 5 -32.98 4.22 -6.65
N PHE A 6 -31.80 4.68 -7.04
CA PHE A 6 -30.83 3.87 -7.77
C PHE A 6 -30.01 3.12 -6.73
N ASP A 7 -30.20 1.81 -6.65
CA ASP A 7 -29.36 0.93 -5.86
C ASP A 7 -28.26 0.38 -6.78
N PRO A 8 -26.99 0.80 -6.61
CA PRO A 8 -25.89 0.37 -7.46
C PRO A 8 -25.57 -1.13 -7.32
N PHE A 9 -26.13 -1.81 -6.31
CA PHE A 9 -25.89 -3.22 -6.04
C PHE A 9 -27.00 -4.14 -6.55
N LYS A 10 -28.04 -3.57 -7.17
CA LYS A 10 -29.15 -4.36 -7.71
C LYS A 10 -28.67 -5.27 -8.85
N ASN A 11 -28.80 -6.59 -8.64
CA ASN A 11 -28.33 -7.65 -9.56
C ASN A 11 -26.80 -7.72 -9.72
N LEU A 12 -26.04 -7.33 -8.69
CA LEU A 12 -24.60 -7.59 -8.66
C LEU A 12 -24.35 -9.10 -8.66
N VAL A 13 -23.55 -9.59 -9.60
CA VAL A 13 -23.10 -10.99 -9.63
C VAL A 13 -21.82 -11.04 -8.80
N LEU A 14 -21.90 -11.69 -7.64
CA LEU A 14 -20.76 -11.90 -6.76
C LEU A 14 -19.89 -13.05 -7.28
N ASP A 15 -18.58 -12.91 -7.16
CA ASP A 15 -17.68 -14.05 -7.37
C ASP A 15 -17.77 -15.05 -6.20
N GLU A 16 -17.12 -16.20 -6.33
CA GLU A 16 -17.17 -17.27 -5.31
C GLU A 16 -16.68 -16.80 -3.94
N TYR A 17 -15.64 -15.95 -3.91
CA TYR A 17 -15.06 -15.41 -2.68
C TYR A 17 -15.98 -14.37 -2.04
N GLU A 18 -16.53 -13.46 -2.83
CA GLU A 18 -17.49 -12.45 -2.38
C GLU A 18 -18.77 -13.09 -1.84
N GLN A 19 -19.27 -14.12 -2.53
CA GLN A 19 -20.45 -14.88 -2.11
C GLN A 19 -20.19 -15.66 -0.81
N GLU A 20 -18.99 -16.20 -0.61
CA GLU A 20 -18.59 -16.85 0.64
C GLU A 20 -18.60 -15.86 1.82
N ILE A 21 -18.06 -14.65 1.62
CA ILE A 21 -18.07 -13.60 2.64
C ILE A 21 -19.51 -13.20 2.98
N GLU A 22 -20.35 -12.98 1.99
CA GLU A 22 -21.76 -12.62 2.19
C GLU A 22 -22.50 -13.71 2.97
N ASN A 23 -22.31 -14.98 2.58
CA ASN A 23 -22.90 -16.13 3.25
C ASN A 23 -22.42 -16.27 4.70
N TYR A 24 -21.15 -15.94 4.98
CA TYR A 24 -20.59 -15.96 6.33
C TYR A 24 -21.17 -14.85 7.20
N LEU A 25 -21.28 -13.62 6.66
CA LEU A 25 -21.84 -12.48 7.39
C LEU A 25 -23.34 -12.59 7.67
N ASN A 26 -24.09 -13.27 6.79
CA ASN A 26 -25.53 -13.48 6.94
C ASN A 26 -25.90 -14.60 7.93
N ARG A 27 -24.93 -15.32 8.49
CA ARG A 27 -25.23 -16.33 9.53
C ARG A 27 -25.45 -15.64 10.87
N ASP A 28 -26.52 -16.02 11.56
CA ASP A 28 -26.88 -15.48 12.88
C ASP A 28 -25.89 -15.87 14.01
N ASP A 29 -24.94 -16.77 13.75
CA ASP A 29 -23.93 -17.24 14.70
C ASP A 29 -22.62 -16.42 14.67
N VAL A 30 -22.43 -15.55 13.67
CA VAL A 30 -21.21 -14.75 13.53
C VAL A 30 -21.27 -13.49 14.41
N VAL A 31 -20.68 -13.59 15.59
CA VAL A 31 -20.48 -12.44 16.47
C VAL A 31 -19.26 -11.65 16.03
N LEU A 32 -19.49 -10.55 15.30
CA LEU A 32 -18.43 -9.59 14.99
C LEU A 32 -17.92 -8.94 16.29
N LYS A 33 -16.74 -9.37 16.75
CA LYS A 33 -16.10 -8.82 17.94
C LYS A 33 -15.60 -7.41 17.64
N LYS A 34 -16.33 -6.40 18.09
CA LYS A 34 -15.83 -5.01 18.04
C LYS A 34 -14.51 -4.92 18.80
N PRO A 35 -13.48 -4.28 18.23
CA PRO A 35 -12.21 -4.11 18.92
C PRO A 35 -12.44 -3.34 20.23
N SER A 36 -11.74 -3.74 21.29
CA SER A 36 -11.83 -3.03 22.57
C SER A 36 -11.34 -1.59 22.41
N THR A 37 -11.81 -0.68 23.27
CA THR A 37 -11.37 0.72 23.30
C THR A 37 -9.85 0.85 23.39
N LYS A 38 -9.20 -0.03 24.17
CA LYS A 38 -7.74 -0.12 24.25
C LYS A 38 -7.11 -0.51 22.90
N ARG A 39 -7.68 -1.49 22.20
CA ARG A 39 -7.17 -1.93 20.89
C ARG A 39 -7.34 -0.85 19.82
N LEU A 40 -8.46 -0.13 19.84
CA LEU A 40 -8.67 1.02 18.95
C LEU A 40 -7.62 2.12 19.18
N LEU A 41 -7.33 2.44 20.45
CA LEU A 41 -6.32 3.42 20.79
C LEU A 41 -4.91 3.00 20.36
N GLU A 42 -4.56 1.72 20.51
CA GLU A 42 -3.29 1.17 20.01
C GLU A 42 -3.17 1.30 18.49
N LEU A 43 -4.22 0.93 17.75
CA LEU A 43 -4.25 1.03 16.30
C LEU A 43 -4.15 2.48 15.83
N GLN A 44 -4.86 3.39 16.50
CA GLN A 44 -4.78 4.83 16.22
C GLN A 44 -3.36 5.36 16.43
N LYS A 45 -2.73 5.05 17.56
CA LYS A 45 -1.33 5.45 17.81
C LYS A 45 -0.36 4.89 16.79
N ALA A 46 -0.51 3.62 16.40
CA ALA A 46 0.32 2.99 15.37
C ALA A 46 0.15 3.68 14.01
N ALA A 47 -1.07 4.05 13.65
CA ALA A 47 -1.36 4.81 12.44
C ALA A 47 -0.72 6.21 12.48
N GLU A 48 -0.88 6.93 13.60
CA GLU A 48 -0.28 8.26 13.80
C GLU A 48 1.26 8.22 13.70
N LEU A 49 1.92 7.24 14.33
CA LEU A 49 3.37 7.07 14.26
C LEU A 49 3.85 6.77 12.83
N THR A 50 3.11 5.94 12.10
CA THR A 50 3.42 5.63 10.70
C THR A 50 3.27 6.86 9.82
N LEU A 51 2.15 7.58 9.95
CA LEU A 51 1.87 8.79 9.18
C LEU A 51 2.89 9.90 9.48
N THR A 52 3.26 10.09 10.74
CA THR A 52 4.25 11.11 11.13
C THR A 52 5.66 10.78 10.64
N ARG A 53 6.06 9.49 10.60
CA ARG A 53 7.34 9.07 10.01
C ARG A 53 7.36 9.22 8.49
N ILE A 54 6.31 8.78 7.81
CA ILE A 54 6.21 8.88 6.33
C ILE A 54 6.19 10.33 5.87
N LYS A 55 5.51 11.22 6.60
CA LYS A 55 5.41 12.65 6.25
C LYS A 55 6.71 13.44 6.45
N LYS A 56 7.67 12.92 7.23
CA LYS A 56 8.97 13.57 7.45
C LYS A 56 9.88 13.32 6.25
N THR A 57 9.67 14.08 5.18
CA THR A 57 10.55 14.08 4.01
C THR A 57 11.72 15.05 4.23
N LYS A 58 12.95 14.60 3.97
CA LYS A 58 14.15 15.44 3.96
C LYS A 58 14.79 15.41 2.57
N ASN A 59 15.07 16.59 2.01
CA ASN A 59 15.79 16.71 0.75
C ASN A 59 17.27 16.35 0.96
N ILE A 60 17.83 15.57 0.04
CA ILE A 60 19.25 15.22 -0.01
C ILE A 60 19.83 15.60 -1.37
N ASN A 61 21.07 16.08 -1.40
CA ASN A 61 21.79 16.36 -2.64
C ASN A 61 22.82 15.24 -2.88
N LEU A 62 22.80 14.64 -4.06
CA LEU A 62 23.69 13.53 -4.43
C LEU A 62 24.28 13.79 -5.81
N ARG A 63 25.59 13.62 -5.96
CA ARG A 63 26.27 13.65 -7.25
C ARG A 63 26.42 12.22 -7.77
N LEU A 64 25.96 11.98 -9.00
CA LEU A 64 26.07 10.70 -9.69
C LEU A 64 26.72 10.94 -11.05
N SER A 65 27.37 9.91 -11.59
CA SER A 65 27.86 9.97 -12.97
C SER A 65 26.68 10.01 -13.95
N GLU A 66 26.90 10.60 -15.12
CA GLU A 66 25.89 10.69 -16.18
C GLU A 66 25.41 9.31 -16.63
N ASP A 67 26.34 8.36 -16.79
CA ASP A 67 26.05 6.97 -17.13
C ASP A 67 25.13 6.31 -16.09
N THR A 68 25.39 6.52 -14.79
CA THR A 68 24.53 5.98 -13.72
C THR A 68 23.12 6.53 -13.81
N VAL A 69 22.97 7.84 -14.04
CA VAL A 69 21.65 8.50 -14.17
C VAL A 69 20.90 7.98 -15.40
N SER A 70 21.60 7.78 -16.51
CA SER A 70 21.03 7.21 -17.73
C SER A 70 20.51 5.79 -17.50
N ASN A 71 21.35 4.92 -16.93
CA ASN A 71 20.98 3.53 -16.61
C ASN A 71 19.80 3.46 -15.63
N LEU A 72 19.76 4.33 -14.63
CA LEU A 72 18.64 4.41 -13.68
C LEU A 72 17.33 4.80 -14.37
N LYS A 73 17.37 5.75 -15.31
CA LYS A 73 16.20 6.15 -16.10
C LYS A 73 15.68 5.01 -16.97
N ILE A 74 16.58 4.29 -17.63
CA ILE A 74 16.23 3.12 -18.46
C ILE A 74 15.54 2.05 -17.60
N ARG A 75 16.13 1.69 -16.45
CA ARG A 75 15.56 0.72 -15.52
C ARG A 75 14.20 1.16 -14.97
N ALA A 76 14.06 2.44 -14.65
CA ALA A 76 12.80 2.98 -14.15
C ALA A 76 11.70 2.95 -15.23
N ALA A 77 12.04 3.27 -16.47
CA ALA A 77 11.11 3.20 -17.60
C ALA A 77 10.64 1.76 -17.87
N GLN A 78 11.53 0.77 -17.79
CA GLN A 78 11.18 -0.65 -17.91
C GLN A 78 10.16 -1.09 -16.84
N LEU A 79 10.24 -0.51 -15.64
CA LEU A 79 9.32 -0.79 -14.53
C LEU A 79 8.08 0.11 -14.54
N GLY A 80 7.96 1.05 -15.49
CA GLY A 80 6.87 2.03 -15.51
C GLY A 80 6.91 3.05 -14.35
N LEU A 81 8.09 3.27 -13.76
CA LEU A 81 8.30 4.14 -12.60
C LEU A 81 9.10 5.40 -12.97
N ARG A 82 8.96 6.45 -12.16
CA ARG A 82 9.87 7.61 -12.22
C ARG A 82 11.25 7.22 -11.68
N TYR A 83 12.33 7.68 -12.32
CA TYR A 83 13.70 7.36 -11.87
C TYR A 83 13.97 7.78 -10.41
N GLN A 84 13.39 8.90 -9.96
CA GLN A 84 13.50 9.35 -8.57
C GLN A 84 12.82 8.37 -7.59
N THR A 85 11.69 7.79 -7.98
CA THR A 85 10.98 6.79 -7.18
C THR A 85 11.80 5.51 -7.07
N LEU A 86 12.39 5.05 -8.18
CA LEU A 86 13.29 3.90 -8.16
C LEU A 86 14.51 4.17 -7.27
N ALA A 87 15.17 5.32 -7.44
CA ALA A 87 16.31 5.72 -6.61
C ALA A 87 15.96 5.74 -5.11
N GLY A 88 14.84 6.37 -4.76
CA GLY A 88 14.35 6.42 -3.38
C GLY A 88 14.05 5.04 -2.81
N SER A 89 13.44 4.15 -3.60
CA SER A 89 13.14 2.79 -3.17
C SER A 89 14.41 1.97 -2.88
N VAL A 90 15.44 2.11 -3.72
CA VAL A 90 16.73 1.43 -3.52
C VAL A 90 17.42 1.95 -2.26
N LEU A 91 17.47 3.27 -2.07
CA LEU A 91 18.04 3.88 -0.86
C LEU A 91 17.29 3.44 0.41
N HIS A 92 15.97 3.41 0.36
CA HIS A 92 15.14 2.94 1.47
C HIS A 92 15.42 1.47 1.80
N ARG A 93 15.40 0.58 0.80
CA ARG A 93 15.69 -0.84 0.97
C ARG A 93 17.08 -1.07 1.57
N TYR A 94 18.09 -0.39 1.02
CA TYR A 94 19.46 -0.44 1.52
C TYR A 94 19.55 0.00 2.99
N ALA A 95 18.99 1.17 3.34
CA ALA A 95 19.03 1.70 4.69
C ALA A 95 18.23 0.85 5.69
N SER A 96 17.16 0.18 5.25
CA SER A 96 16.34 -0.71 6.08
C SER A 96 16.96 -2.09 6.33
N GLY A 97 18.15 -2.37 5.79
CA GLY A 97 18.82 -3.66 5.95
C GLY A 97 18.21 -4.79 5.11
N GLN A 98 17.31 -4.49 4.17
CA GLN A 98 16.86 -5.45 3.18
C GLN A 98 17.97 -5.65 2.16
N THR A 99 18.69 -6.76 2.28
CA THR A 99 19.88 -7.05 1.47
C THR A 99 19.56 -6.94 -0.02
N ILE A 100 20.29 -6.08 -0.73
CA ILE A 100 20.32 -6.05 -2.20
C ILE A 100 21.36 -7.07 -2.64
N VAL A 101 21.18 -8.35 -2.31
CA VAL A 101 22.04 -9.36 -2.92
C VAL A 101 21.57 -9.49 -4.36
N ALA A 102 22.44 -9.12 -5.31
CA ALA A 102 22.28 -9.62 -6.67
C ALA A 102 22.24 -11.14 -6.55
N ASN A 103 21.22 -11.74 -7.16
CA ASN A 103 21.07 -13.18 -7.24
C ASN A 103 22.24 -13.70 -8.10
N SER A 104 23.37 -13.98 -7.46
CA SER A 104 24.50 -14.69 -8.05
C SER A 104 24.17 -16.17 -7.97
N LEU A 105 23.72 -16.73 -9.10
CA LEU A 105 23.82 -18.17 -9.37
C LEU A 105 25.28 -18.54 -9.64
#